data_AF-A0A4R8R2C0-F1
#
_entry.id   AF-A0A4R8R2C0-F1
#
_cell.length_a   1.000
_cell.length_b   1.000
_cell.length_c   1.000
_cell.angle_alpha   90.00
_cell.angle_beta   90.00
_cell.angle_gamma   90.00
#
_symmetry.space_group_name_H-M   'P 1'
#
loop_
_entity.id
_entity.type
_entity.pdbx_description
1 polymer ?
#
loop_
_entity_poly.entity_id
_entity_poly.type
_entity_poly.pdbx_seq_one_letter_code
_entity_poly.pdbx_strand_id
1 'polypeptide(L)'
;MDGDAFDRAVERAERRAEEEHRRLQRERYERARAINRTAFRIHASVFVAVQVLLIAIWALTWQFDHGTAYPWFIYPLLGWGIGLIAHYVFVRNMWLQPAPSTHPEESQ
;
A
#
# COMPACT_ATOMS: atom_id res chain seq x y z
N MET A 1 -6.53 52.43 -18.26
CA MET A 1 -5.67 51.35 -18.79
C MET A 1 -5.02 50.56 -17.63
N ASP A 2 -5.71 50.40 -16.49
CA ASP A 2 -5.16 49.69 -15.31
C ASP A 2 -5.81 48.33 -15.04
N GLY A 3 -7.00 48.09 -15.62
CA GLY A 3 -7.73 46.83 -15.41
C GLY A 3 -7.01 45.61 -16.00
N ASP A 4 -6.34 45.77 -17.15
CA ASP A 4 -5.64 44.69 -17.83
C ASP A 4 -4.38 44.22 -17.08
N ALA A 5 -3.68 45.12 -16.38
CA ALA A 5 -2.53 44.79 -15.58
C ALA A 5 -2.91 44.02 -14.31
N PHE A 6 -4.02 44.40 -13.68
CA PHE A 6 -4.57 43.72 -12.51
C PHE A 6 -5.11 42.32 -12.86
N ASP A 7 -5.89 42.20 -13.93
CA ASP A 7 -6.44 40.92 -14.39
C ASP A 7 -5.33 39.93 -14.73
N ARG A 8 -4.27 40.38 -15.42
CA ARG A 8 -3.08 39.57 -15.69
C ARG A 8 -2.32 39.17 -14.43
N ALA A 9 -2.42 39.92 -13.35
CA ALA A 9 -1.78 39.59 -12.07
C ALA A 9 -2.58 38.53 -11.32
N VAL A 10 -3.91 38.66 -11.30
CA VAL A 10 -4.84 37.68 -10.70
C VAL A 10 -4.74 36.34 -11.43
N GLU A 11 -4.83 36.36 -12.77
CA GLU A 11 -4.76 35.14 -13.58
C GLU A 11 -3.41 34.40 -13.42
N ARG A 12 -2.32 35.13 -13.17
CA ARG A 12 -1.01 34.54 -12.83
C ARG A 12 -0.98 33.94 -11.43
N ALA A 13 -1.66 34.55 -10.46
CA ALA A 13 -1.77 34.03 -9.11
C ALA A 13 -2.62 32.75 -9.07
N GLU A 14 -3.73 32.73 -9.79
CA GLU A 14 -4.61 31.56 -9.92
C GLU A 14 -3.89 30.38 -10.57
N ARG A 15 -3.19 30.59 -11.70
CA ARG A 15 -2.40 29.53 -12.34
C ARG A 15 -1.34 28.92 -11.42
N ARG A 16 -0.65 29.77 -10.64
CA ARG A 16 0.35 29.30 -9.65
C ARG A 16 -0.31 28.49 -8.55
N ALA A 17 -1.44 28.95 -8.02
CA ALA A 17 -2.21 28.23 -7.01
C ALA A 17 -2.68 26.86 -7.54
N GLU A 18 -3.16 26.79 -8.77
CA GLU A 18 -3.57 25.52 -9.42
C GLU A 18 -2.39 24.56 -9.66
N GLU A 19 -1.23 25.08 -10.09
CA GLU A 19 -0.03 24.28 -10.27
C GLU A 19 0.49 23.74 -8.94
N GLU A 20 0.54 24.56 -7.90
CA GLU A 20 0.91 24.15 -6.55
C GLU A 20 -0.05 23.11 -6.01
N HIS A 21 -1.36 23.31 -6.18
CA HIS A 21 -2.36 22.34 -5.75
C HIS A 21 -2.20 20.99 -6.45
N ARG A 22 -1.93 20.99 -7.77
CA ARG A 22 -1.62 19.77 -8.54
C ARG A 22 -0.32 19.10 -8.08
N ARG A 23 0.74 19.88 -7.80
CA ARG A 23 2.02 19.35 -7.27
C ARG A 23 1.83 18.69 -5.91
N LEU A 24 1.17 19.37 -4.98
CA LEU A 24 0.88 18.85 -3.65
C LEU A 24 0.02 17.59 -3.70
N GLN A 25 -1.00 17.55 -4.56
CA GLN A 25 -1.80 16.34 -4.75
C GLN A 25 -0.94 15.17 -5.25
N ARG A 26 -0.08 15.37 -6.26
CA ARG A 26 0.84 14.34 -6.76
C ARG A 26 1.77 13.83 -5.67
N GLU A 27 2.42 14.72 -4.92
CA GLU A 27 3.31 14.33 -3.82
C GLU A 27 2.57 13.55 -2.73
N ARG A 28 1.34 13.96 -2.36
CA ARG A 28 0.54 13.24 -1.37
C ARG A 28 0.17 11.84 -1.85
N TYR A 29 -0.19 11.69 -3.12
CA TYR A 29 -0.48 10.38 -3.71
C TYR A 29 0.75 9.47 -3.72
N GLU A 30 1.92 10.00 -4.11
CA GLU A 30 3.18 9.24 -4.12
C GLU A 30 3.62 8.83 -2.71
N ARG A 31 3.53 9.73 -1.73
CA ARG A 31 3.84 9.43 -0.32
C ARG A 31 2.88 8.39 0.26
N ALA A 32 1.58 8.52 0.00
CA ALA A 32 0.59 7.53 0.45
C ALA A 32 0.85 6.14 -0.16
N ARG A 33 1.21 6.08 -1.45
CA ARG A 33 1.67 4.86 -2.11
C ARG A 33 2.90 4.27 -1.39
N ALA A 34 3.94 5.08 -1.15
CA ALA A 34 5.18 4.62 -0.53
C ALA A 34 4.96 4.05 0.88
N ILE A 35 4.16 4.73 1.70
CA ILE A 35 3.84 4.30 3.08
C ILE A 35 3.11 2.95 3.09
N ASN A 36 2.12 2.77 2.20
CA ASN A 36 1.37 1.52 2.12
C ASN A 36 2.26 0.31 1.78
N ARG A 37 3.30 0.50 0.96
CA ARG A 37 4.25 -0.58 0.64
C ARG A 37 5.07 -1.01 1.85
N THR A 38 5.56 -0.04 2.64
CA THR A 38 6.39 -0.33 3.80
C THR A 38 5.57 -0.99 4.91
N ALA A 39 4.37 -0.47 5.19
CA ALA A 39 3.47 -1.07 6.17
C ALA A 39 3.14 -2.53 5.84
N PHE A 40 2.88 -2.84 4.56
CA PHE A 40 2.64 -4.20 4.10
C PHE A 40 3.85 -5.12 4.30
N ARG A 41 5.06 -4.65 3.95
CA ARG A 41 6.30 -5.44 4.12
C ARG A 41 6.53 -5.81 5.58
N ILE A 42 6.28 -4.87 6.50
CA ILE A 42 6.41 -5.13 7.94
C ILE A 42 5.40 -6.18 8.41
N HIS A 43 4.14 -6.07 7.99
CA HIS A 43 3.12 -7.08 8.33
C HIS A 43 3.49 -8.47 7.80
N ALA A 44 3.96 -8.56 6.55
CA ALA A 44 4.42 -9.82 5.97
C ALA A 44 5.64 -10.38 6.72
N SER A 45 6.62 -9.55 7.08
CA SER A 45 7.80 -10.02 7.83
C SER A 45 7.44 -10.50 9.23
N VAL A 46 6.56 -9.79 9.94
CA VAL A 46 6.09 -10.19 11.28
C VAL A 46 5.30 -11.50 11.17
N PHE A 47 4.43 -11.64 10.16
CA PHE A 47 3.72 -12.89 9.91
C PHE A 47 4.68 -14.07 9.74
N VAL A 48 5.69 -13.95 8.88
CA VAL A 48 6.68 -15.01 8.68
C VAL A 48 7.44 -15.33 9.98
N ALA A 49 7.87 -14.30 10.72
CA ALA A 49 8.57 -14.49 11.99
C ALA A 49 7.71 -15.22 13.02
N VAL A 50 6.43 -14.85 13.15
CA VAL A 50 5.47 -15.53 14.03
C VAL A 50 5.25 -16.98 13.60
N GLN A 51 5.07 -17.25 12.31
CA GLN A 51 4.90 -18.63 11.83
C GLN A 51 6.13 -19.51 12.12
N VAL A 52 7.34 -18.99 11.93
CA VAL A 52 8.59 -19.69 12.29
C VAL A 52 8.63 -19.96 13.80
N LEU A 53 8.26 -18.99 14.63
CA LEU A 53 8.19 -19.16 16.08
C LEU A 53 7.18 -20.24 16.48
N LEU A 54 5.99 -20.26 15.88
CA LEU A 54 4.96 -21.27 16.15
C LEU A 54 5.42 -22.68 15.76
N ILE A 55 6.09 -22.82 14.61
CA ILE A 55 6.69 -24.09 14.17
C ILE A 55 7.78 -24.53 15.15
N ALA A 56 8.64 -23.60 15.60
CA ALA A 56 9.68 -23.90 16.58
C ALA A 56 9.10 -24.36 17.92
N ILE A 57 8.06 -23.68 18.42
CA ILE A 57 7.35 -24.09 19.64
C ILE A 57 6.75 -25.47 19.45
N TRP A 58 6.06 -25.73 18.32
CA TRP A 58 5.50 -27.04 18.05
C TRP A 58 6.57 -28.13 18.01
N ALA A 59 7.70 -27.90 17.33
CA ALA A 59 8.80 -28.86 17.23
C ALA A 59 9.41 -29.17 18.61
N LEU A 60 9.57 -28.16 19.46
CA LEU A 60 9.99 -28.36 20.86
C LEU A 60 8.95 -29.20 21.61
N THR A 61 7.66 -28.84 21.56
CA THR A 61 6.60 -29.59 22.26
C THR A 61 6.50 -31.03 21.77
N TRP A 62 6.65 -31.26 20.46
CA TRP A 62 6.64 -32.60 19.86
C TRP A 62 7.80 -33.46 20.39
N GLN A 63 8.98 -32.86 20.58
CA GLN A 63 10.13 -33.53 21.19
C GLN A 63 9.89 -33.87 22.67
N PHE A 64 9.21 -33.01 23.43
CA PHE A 64 8.88 -33.28 24.85
C PHE A 64 7.74 -34.30 25.02
N ASP A 65 6.77 -34.35 24.10
CA ASP A 65 5.60 -35.23 24.14
C ASP A 65 5.81 -36.60 23.44
N HIS A 66 7.08 -37.03 23.25
CA HIS A 66 7.43 -38.30 22.58
C HIS A 66 6.81 -38.44 21.18
N GLY A 67 6.64 -37.32 20.49
CA GLY A 67 6.12 -37.28 19.13
C GLY A 67 4.60 -37.37 19.00
N THR A 68 3.84 -37.22 20.09
CA THR A 68 2.37 -37.29 20.07
C THR A 68 1.68 -35.93 19.86
N ALA A 69 2.44 -34.83 19.89
CA ALA A 69 1.88 -33.49 19.77
C ALA A 69 1.33 -33.20 18.36
N TYR A 70 0.03 -32.92 18.27
CA TYR A 70 -0.62 -32.54 17.03
C TYR A 70 -0.09 -31.20 16.48
N PRO A 71 0.13 -31.06 15.15
CA PRO A 71 0.61 -29.83 14.51
C PRO A 71 -0.44 -28.72 14.47
N TRP A 72 -0.72 -28.14 15.63
CA TRP A 72 -1.71 -27.08 15.82
C TRP A 72 -1.35 -25.76 15.10
N PHE A 73 -0.08 -25.54 14.75
CA PHE A 73 0.36 -24.35 14.00
C PHE A 73 -0.28 -24.24 12.61
N ILE A 74 -0.88 -25.32 12.09
CA ILE A 74 -1.55 -25.34 10.80
C ILE A 74 -2.81 -24.46 10.78
N TYR A 75 -3.49 -24.31 11.93
CA TYR A 75 -4.69 -23.46 12.05
C TYR A 75 -4.40 -21.97 11.88
N PRO A 76 -3.42 -21.36 12.60
CA PRO A 76 -3.03 -19.98 12.32
C PRO A 76 -2.39 -19.85 10.93
N LEU A 77 -1.66 -20.85 10.44
CA LEU A 77 -1.06 -20.81 9.11
C LEU A 77 -2.11 -20.73 8.00
N LEU A 78 -3.16 -21.56 8.05
CA LEU A 78 -4.23 -21.57 7.06
C LEU A 78 -5.22 -20.42 7.28
N GLY A 79 -5.65 -20.19 8.52
CA GLY A 79 -6.62 -19.13 8.85
C GLY A 79 -6.10 -17.74 8.54
N TRP A 80 -4.88 -17.42 8.99
CA TRP A 80 -4.30 -16.10 8.78
C TRP A 80 -3.55 -15.99 7.45
N GLY A 81 -2.99 -17.09 6.93
CA GLY A 81 -2.30 -17.11 5.64
C GLY A 81 -3.22 -16.77 4.47
N ILE A 82 -4.47 -17.24 4.48
CA ILE A 82 -5.46 -16.88 3.44
C ILE A 82 -5.74 -15.38 3.45
N GLY A 83 -5.89 -14.78 4.63
CA GLY A 83 -6.09 -13.33 4.78
C GLY A 83 -4.91 -12.52 4.24
N LEU A 84 -3.68 -12.96 4.50
CA LEU A 84 -2.47 -12.31 3.99
C LEU A 84 -2.34 -12.41 2.47
N ILE A 85 -2.64 -13.58 1.88
CA ILE A 85 -2.61 -13.80 0.43
C ILE A 85 -3.66 -12.92 -0.26
N ALA A 86 -4.90 -12.88 0.26
CA ALA A 86 -5.95 -12.02 -0.27
C ALA A 86 -5.53 -10.55 -0.24
N HIS A 87 -4.91 -10.10 0.85
CA HIS A 87 -4.41 -8.73 0.98
C HIS A 87 -3.26 -8.44 0.02
N TYR A 88 -2.32 -9.37 -0.15
CA TYR A 88 -1.21 -9.26 -1.11
C TYR A 88 -1.72 -9.13 -2.54
N VAL A 89 -2.70 -9.96 -2.95
CA VAL A 89 -3.30 -9.95 -4.29
C VAL A 89 -4.06 -8.64 -4.52
N PHE A 90 -4.85 -8.19 -3.55
CA PHE A 90 -5.61 -6.94 -3.66
C PHE A 90 -4.70 -5.72 -3.78
N VAL A 91 -3.71 -5.61 -2.88
CA VAL A 91 -2.70 -4.55 -2.94
C VAL A 91 -1.99 -4.61 -4.29
N ARG A 92 -1.44 -5.76 -4.70
CA ARG A 92 -0.72 -5.93 -5.97
C ARG A 92 -1.57 -5.56 -7.19
N ASN A 93 -2.85 -5.94 -7.21
CA ASN A 93 -3.75 -5.63 -8.33
C ASN A 93 -4.07 -4.12 -8.41
N MET A 94 -4.23 -3.45 -7.27
CA MET A 94 -4.40 -1.99 -7.21
C MET A 94 -3.17 -1.24 -7.75
N TRP A 95 -1.98 -1.85 -7.73
CA TRP A 95 -0.75 -1.23 -8.26
C TRP A 95 -0.58 -1.34 -9.77
N LEU A 96 -1.28 -2.26 -10.45
CA LEU A 96 -1.17 -2.48 -11.89
C LEU A 96 -2.07 -1.58 -12.72
N GLN A 97 -2.97 -0.80 -12.09
CA GLN A 97 -3.76 0.18 -12.83
C GLN A 97 -2.81 1.27 -13.36
N PRO A 98 -2.65 1.38 -14.69
CA PRO A 98 -2.01 2.53 -15.28
C PRO A 98 -2.79 3.76 -14.83
N ALA A 99 -2.10 4.86 -14.54
CA ALA A 99 -2.78 6.13 -14.26
C ALA A 99 -3.85 6.34 -15.34
N PRO A 100 -5.10 6.70 -14.99
CA PRO A 100 -6.12 6.97 -15.99
C PRO A 100 -5.50 7.95 -16.97
N SER A 101 -5.31 7.50 -18.22
CA SER A 101 -4.84 8.38 -19.28
C SER A 101 -5.90 9.46 -19.36
N THR A 102 -5.57 10.63 -18.84
CA THR A 102 -6.24 11.85 -19.29
C THR A 102 -5.93 11.88 -20.77
N HIS A 103 -6.81 11.30 -21.58
CA HIS A 103 -6.92 11.69 -22.97
C HIS A 103 -7.39 13.13 -22.88
N PRO A 104 -6.55 14.14 -23.15
CA PRO A 104 -7.12 15.38 -23.62
C PRO A 104 -7.89 14.96 -24.88
N GLU A 105 -9.22 15.02 -24.81
CA GLU A 105 -10.02 15.14 -26.02
C GLU A 105 -9.43 16.35 -26.75
N GLU A 106 -8.64 16.05 -27.77
CA GLU A 106 -8.25 17.00 -28.78
C GLU A 106 -9.53 17.63 -29.28
N SER A 107 -9.68 18.91 -28.97
CA SER A 107 -10.57 19.83 -29.65
C SER A 107 -10.42 19.65 -31.16
N GLN A 108 -11.39 19.00 -31.78
CA GLN A 108 -11.72 19.18 -33.20
C GLN A 108 -12.93 20.10 -33.31
#